data_AF-A0A497GHU4-F1
#
_entry.id   AF-A0A497GHU4-F1
#
_cell.length_a   1.000
_cell.length_b   1.000
_cell.length_c   1.000
_cell.angle_alpha   90.00
_cell.angle_beta   90.00
_cell.angle_gamma   90.00
#
_symmetry.space_group_name_H-M   'P 1'
#
loop_
_entity.id
_entity.type
_entity.pdbx_description
1 polymer ?
#
loop_
_entity_poly.entity_id
_entity_poly.type
_entity_poly.pdbx_seq_one_letter_code
_entity_poly.pdbx_strand_id
1 'polypeptide(L)'
;MRLKSLHTDFVVSLISAVLGVLICLVILQLYGGSVPSNHEVTQETIQVSAYFRNGKLVVSITNLGRKEVEVQMVFLEGKGYMDFDLLVDVPIAPGETREIETDIMQPESSGRYTVRVRLSNGQTVDTYVIVR
;
A
#
# COMPACT_ATOMS: atom_id res chain seq x y z
N MET A 1 56.19 31.87 -10.79
CA MET A 1 55.56 30.55 -11.09
C MET A 1 54.58 30.12 -9.97
N ARG A 2 53.68 31.02 -9.50
CA ARG A 2 52.76 30.73 -8.37
C ARG A 2 51.29 31.15 -8.59
N LEU A 3 50.99 31.92 -9.65
CA LEU A 3 49.62 32.39 -9.92
C LEU A 3 48.76 31.35 -10.66
N LYS A 4 49.38 30.46 -11.47
CA LYS A 4 48.66 29.42 -12.21
C LYS A 4 48.20 28.26 -11.32
N SER A 5 48.96 27.91 -10.26
CA SER A 5 48.57 26.79 -9.39
C SER A 5 47.36 27.13 -8.52
N LEU A 6 47.27 28.38 -8.04
CA LEU A 6 46.15 28.82 -7.19
C LEU A 6 44.79 28.73 -7.91
N HIS A 7 44.78 28.99 -9.22
CA HIS A 7 43.57 28.92 -10.04
C HIS A 7 43.15 27.46 -10.31
N THR A 8 44.13 26.57 -10.55
CA THR A 8 43.85 25.13 -10.72
C THR A 8 43.39 24.49 -9.42
N ASP A 9 43.95 24.87 -8.28
CA ASP A 9 43.57 24.31 -6.98
C ASP A 9 42.13 24.72 -6.61
N PHE A 10 41.73 25.95 -6.95
CA PHE A 10 40.36 26.43 -6.75
C PHE A 10 39.35 25.69 -7.65
N VAL A 11 39.68 25.49 -8.94
CA VAL A 11 38.81 24.77 -9.88
C VAL A 11 38.69 23.30 -9.49
N VAL A 12 39.78 22.64 -9.09
CA VAL A 12 39.76 21.24 -8.64
C VAL A 12 38.94 21.10 -7.35
N SER A 13 39.07 22.05 -6.41
CA SER A 13 38.26 22.07 -5.18
C SER A 13 36.76 22.22 -5.48
N LEU A 14 36.40 23.13 -6.40
CA LEU A 14 35.01 23.35 -6.79
C LEU A 14 34.40 22.12 -7.46
N ILE A 15 35.13 21.48 -8.38
CA ILE A 15 34.67 20.26 -9.07
C ILE A 15 34.50 19.11 -8.07
N SER A 16 35.44 18.94 -7.14
CA SER A 16 35.36 17.91 -6.09
C SER A 16 34.15 18.10 -5.18
N ALA A 17 33.86 19.34 -4.77
CA ALA A 17 32.70 19.67 -3.96
C ALA A 17 31.38 19.36 -4.69
N VAL A 18 31.27 19.73 -5.97
CA VAL A 18 30.08 19.46 -6.79
C VAL A 18 29.87 17.97 -6.99
N LEU A 19 30.95 17.22 -7.27
CA LEU A 19 30.88 15.77 -7.45
C LEU A 19 30.45 15.07 -6.15
N GLY A 20 30.97 15.52 -5.00
CA GLY A 20 30.57 15.01 -3.68
C GLY A 20 29.09 15.23 -3.39
N VAL A 21 28.56 16.42 -3.69
CA VAL A 21 27.12 16.73 -3.52
C VAL A 21 26.26 15.85 -4.43
N LEU A 22 26.66 15.66 -5.70
CA LEU A 22 25.95 14.79 -6.64
C LEU A 22 25.92 13.32 -6.16
N ILE A 23 27.03 12.80 -5.66
CA ILE A 23 27.11 11.44 -5.10
C ILE A 23 26.20 11.32 -3.87
N CYS A 24 26.22 12.30 -2.96
CA CYS A 24 25.34 12.33 -1.80
C CYS A 24 23.85 12.32 -2.21
N LEU A 25 23.46 13.08 -3.24
CA LEU A 25 22.08 13.09 -3.76
C LEU A 25 21.69 11.73 -4.35
N VAL A 26 22.57 11.08 -5.10
CA VAL A 26 22.33 9.74 -5.65
C VAL A 26 22.17 8.69 -4.55
N ILE A 27 23.03 8.73 -3.52
CA ILE A 27 22.90 7.84 -2.34
C ILE A 27 21.61 8.13 -1.58
N LEU A 28 21.22 9.40 -1.43
CA LEU A 28 19.95 9.78 -0.80
C LEU A 28 18.73 9.30 -1.59
N GLN A 29 18.80 9.26 -2.92
CA GLN A 29 17.75 8.66 -3.75
C GLN A 29 17.73 7.12 -3.67
N LEU A 30 18.89 6.48 -3.53
CA LEU A 30 19.02 5.03 -3.36
C LEU A 30 18.59 4.54 -1.96
N TYR A 31 18.83 5.34 -0.91
CA TYR A 31 18.54 4.97 0.49
C TYR A 31 17.31 5.67 1.08
N GLY A 32 16.90 6.83 0.55
CA GLY A 32 15.67 7.53 0.90
C GLY A 32 14.43 7.03 0.14
N GLY A 33 14.62 6.09 -0.78
CA GLY A 33 13.58 5.43 -1.56
C GLY A 33 13.09 4.12 -0.93
N SER A 34 12.64 4.16 0.33
CA SER A 34 11.73 3.13 0.85
C SER A 34 10.82 3.76 1.92
N VAL A 35 9.92 4.63 1.45
CA VAL A 35 8.59 4.70 2.06
C VAL A 35 8.07 3.25 2.10
N PRO A 36 7.64 2.70 3.24
CA PRO A 36 7.05 1.38 3.24
C PRO A 36 5.92 1.41 2.23
N SER A 37 5.98 0.57 1.20
CA SER A 37 4.89 0.44 0.23
C SER A 37 3.70 -0.19 0.97
N ASN A 38 2.96 0.66 1.68
CA ASN A 38 1.54 0.52 1.79
C ASN A 38 1.03 0.49 0.34
N HIS A 39 0.89 -0.72 -0.21
CA HIS A 39 0.06 -0.92 -1.38
C HIS A 39 -1.39 -0.70 -0.93
N GLU A 40 -1.73 0.56 -0.66
CA GLU A 40 -3.05 1.07 -0.98
C GLU A 40 -3.20 0.88 -2.49
N VAL A 41 -3.98 -0.12 -2.88
CA VAL A 41 -4.53 -0.13 -4.23
C VAL A 41 -5.60 0.95 -4.24
N THR A 42 -5.16 2.20 -4.40
CA THR A 42 -6.03 3.37 -4.51
C THR A 42 -6.65 3.34 -5.91
N GLN A 43 -7.69 2.53 -6.11
CA GLN A 43 -8.71 2.93 -7.09
C GLN A 43 -9.41 4.11 -6.44
N GLU A 44 -9.10 5.32 -6.91
CA GLU A 44 -9.16 6.66 -6.28
C GLU A 44 -10.41 7.05 -5.46
N THR A 45 -11.42 6.20 -5.36
CA THR A 45 -12.63 6.40 -4.58
C THR A 45 -12.76 5.48 -3.36
N ILE A 46 -12.07 4.34 -3.30
CA ILE A 46 -12.23 3.37 -2.21
C ILE A 46 -10.87 2.89 -1.74
N GLN A 47 -10.63 2.97 -0.43
CA GLN A 47 -9.45 2.42 0.21
C GLN A 47 -9.85 1.19 1.02
N VAL A 48 -9.08 0.11 0.87
CA VAL A 48 -9.32 -1.16 1.58
C VAL A 48 -8.04 -1.60 2.27
N SER A 49 -8.18 -1.97 3.54
CA SER A 49 -7.18 -2.71 4.30
C SER A 49 -7.81 -3.95 4.92
N ALA A 50 -7.01 -4.96 5.21
CA ALA A 50 -7.49 -6.19 5.80
C ALA A 50 -6.49 -6.73 6.83
N TYR A 51 -7.00 -7.40 7.85
CA TYR A 51 -6.20 -8.02 8.90
C TYR A 51 -7.00 -9.13 9.58
N PHE A 52 -6.33 -9.99 10.36
CA PHE A 52 -7.02 -10.98 11.17
C PHE A 52 -7.20 -10.50 12.60
N ARG A 53 -8.40 -10.69 13.15
CA ARG A 53 -8.74 -10.42 14.55
C ARG A 53 -9.52 -11.62 15.10
N ASN A 54 -9.06 -12.21 16.19
CA ASN A 54 -9.68 -13.40 16.79
C ASN A 54 -9.87 -14.56 15.80
N GLY A 55 -8.95 -14.73 14.84
CA GLY A 55 -9.01 -15.78 13.82
C GLY A 55 -9.98 -15.52 12.68
N LYS A 56 -10.68 -14.37 12.66
CA LYS A 56 -11.56 -13.94 11.57
C LYS A 56 -10.92 -12.85 10.74
N LEU A 57 -11.21 -12.81 9.44
CA LEU A 57 -10.81 -11.72 8.57
C LEU A 57 -11.65 -10.48 8.89
N VAL A 58 -10.96 -9.35 9.12
CA VAL A 58 -11.55 -8.03 9.23
C VAL A 58 -11.12 -7.21 8.04
N VAL A 59 -12.08 -6.61 7.35
CA VAL A 59 -11.83 -5.69 6.24
C VAL A 59 -12.25 -4.29 6.68
N SER A 60 -11.31 -3.34 6.61
CA SER A 60 -11.57 -1.92 6.86
C SER A 60 -11.61 -1.18 5.53
N ILE A 61 -12.75 -0.57 5.24
CA ILE A 61 -13.07 0.06 3.96
C ILE A 61 -13.39 1.53 4.21
N THR A 62 -12.65 2.42 3.55
CA THR A 62 -12.90 3.86 3.60
C THR A 62 -13.42 4.32 2.24
N ASN A 63 -14.57 4.98 2.24
CA ASN A 63 -15.12 5.58 1.04
C ASN A 63 -14.57 7.01 0.85
N LEU A 64 -13.57 7.15 -0.02
CA LEU A 64 -12.96 8.43 -0.41
C LEU A 64 -13.73 9.12 -1.55
N GLY A 65 -14.77 8.47 -2.08
CA GLY A 65 -15.62 8.98 -3.14
C GLY A 65 -16.65 9.99 -2.66
N ARG A 66 -17.52 10.41 -3.60
CA ARG A 66 -18.62 11.35 -3.34
C ARG A 66 -20.00 10.69 -3.28
N LYS A 67 -20.07 9.38 -3.55
CA LYS A 67 -21.30 8.60 -3.56
C LYS A 67 -21.16 7.47 -2.56
N GLU A 68 -22.27 7.10 -1.93
CA GLU A 68 -22.34 5.90 -1.12
C GLU A 68 -22.00 4.67 -1.97
N VAL A 69 -21.33 3.71 -1.34
CA VAL A 69 -21.05 2.39 -1.92
C VAL A 69 -21.52 1.33 -0.96
N GLU A 70 -21.89 0.17 -1.49
CA GLU A 70 -22.26 -0.97 -0.67
C GLU A 70 -21.31 -2.13 -0.95
N VAL A 71 -20.91 -2.81 0.11
CA VAL A 71 -20.08 -4.01 0.01
C VAL A 71 -21.00 -5.22 -0.18
N GLN A 72 -20.74 -5.97 -1.24
CA GLN A 72 -21.51 -7.16 -1.60
C GLN A 72 -20.81 -8.45 -1.21
N MET A 73 -19.49 -8.53 -1.38
CA MET A 73 -18.76 -9.78 -1.14
C MET A 73 -17.30 -9.52 -0.80
N VAL A 74 -16.74 -10.36 0.07
CA VAL A 74 -15.31 -10.42 0.35
C VAL A 74 -14.81 -11.82 0.00
N PHE A 75 -13.68 -11.89 -0.68
CA PHE A 75 -12.99 -13.14 -0.98
C PHE A 75 -11.61 -13.13 -0.33
N LEU A 76 -11.15 -14.30 0.09
CA LEU A 76 -9.79 -14.56 0.51
C LEU A 76 -9.22 -15.71 -0.33
N GLU A 77 -8.22 -15.40 -1.16
CA GLU A 77 -7.63 -16.34 -2.12
C GLU A 77 -6.12 -16.49 -1.85
N GLY A 78 -5.63 -17.73 -1.88
CA GLY A 78 -4.23 -18.06 -1.69
C GLY A 78 -3.87 -19.40 -2.33
N LYS A 79 -2.63 -19.87 -2.14
CA LYS A 79 -2.19 -21.14 -2.72
C LYS A 79 -3.00 -22.31 -2.15
N GLY A 80 -3.94 -22.84 -2.93
CA GLY A 80 -4.79 -23.95 -2.51
C GLY A 80 -5.85 -23.58 -1.45
N TYR A 81 -6.08 -22.28 -1.24
CA TYR A 81 -7.07 -21.78 -0.29
C TYR A 81 -7.99 -20.79 -1.01
N MET A 82 -9.29 -20.93 -0.79
CA MET A 82 -10.29 -19.99 -1.25
C MET A 82 -11.45 -20.01 -0.26
N ASP A 83 -11.83 -18.84 0.22
CA ASP A 83 -12.99 -18.66 1.09
C ASP A 83 -13.66 -17.32 0.76
N PHE A 84 -14.94 -17.18 1.06
CA PHE A 84 -15.68 -15.97 0.76
C PHE A 84 -16.81 -15.73 1.76
N ASP A 85 -17.17 -14.46 1.92
CA ASP A 85 -18.30 -14.04 2.73
C ASP A 85 -19.21 -13.12 1.91
N LEU A 86 -20.51 -13.40 1.97
CA LEU A 86 -21.54 -12.60 1.33
C LEU A 86 -22.03 -11.57 2.33
N LEU A 87 -21.76 -10.30 2.05
CA LEU A 87 -22.20 -9.20 2.88
C LEU A 87 -23.48 -8.64 2.27
N VAL A 88 -24.54 -8.54 3.07
CA VAL A 88 -25.82 -7.97 2.62
C VAL A 88 -25.70 -6.45 2.61
N ASP A 89 -25.37 -5.91 1.44
CA ASP A 89 -25.38 -4.49 1.06
C ASP A 89 -24.99 -3.55 2.19
N VAL A 90 -23.79 -3.74 2.77
CA VAL A 90 -23.32 -2.90 3.87
C VAL A 90 -22.98 -1.52 3.31
N PRO A 91 -23.77 -0.46 3.61
CA PRO A 91 -23.54 0.85 3.03
C PRO A 91 -22.37 1.54 3.73
N ILE A 92 -21.57 2.27 2.95
CA ILE A 92 -20.46 3.08 3.41
C ILE A 92 -20.61 4.47 2.80
N ALA A 93 -20.98 5.44 3.64
CA ALA A 93 -21.18 6.80 3.20
C ALA A 93 -19.86 7.47 2.78
N PRO A 94 -19.90 8.52 1.93
CA PRO A 94 -18.72 9.33 1.61
C PRO A 94 -18.00 9.83 2.86
N GLY A 95 -16.69 9.57 2.96
CA GLY A 95 -15.83 9.91 4.09
C GLY A 95 -15.92 8.95 5.29
N GLU A 96 -16.80 7.94 5.24
CA GLU A 96 -16.91 6.93 6.29
C GLU A 96 -15.82 5.86 6.12
N THR A 97 -15.27 5.43 7.26
CA THR A 97 -14.51 4.18 7.37
C THR A 97 -15.35 3.17 8.13
N ARG A 98 -15.51 1.99 7.54
CA ARG A 98 -16.27 0.89 8.13
C ARG A 98 -15.40 -0.35 8.25
N GLU A 99 -15.36 -0.91 9.46
CA GLU A 99 -14.79 -2.22 9.70
C GLU A 99 -15.86 -3.30 9.60
N ILE A 100 -15.58 -4.34 8.84
CA ILE A 100 -16.46 -5.47 8.63
C ILE A 100 -15.69 -6.72 9.06
N GLU A 101 -16.15 -7.35 10.14
CA GLU A 101 -15.69 -8.67 10.53
C GLU A 101 -16.47 -9.69 9.71
N THR A 102 -15.76 -10.50 8.93
CA THR A 102 -16.34 -11.53 8.06
C THR A 102 -16.34 -12.87 8.76
N ASP A 103 -17.08 -13.84 8.21
CA ASP A 103 -17.03 -15.24 8.64
C ASP A 103 -15.89 -16.05 7.99
N ILE A 104 -15.00 -15.40 7.23
CA ILE A 104 -13.81 -16.03 6.67
C ILE A 104 -12.79 -16.26 7.79
N MET A 105 -12.39 -17.53 7.97
CA MET A 105 -11.40 -17.90 8.96
C MET A 105 -9.97 -17.65 8.47
N GLN A 106 -9.06 -17.45 9.41
CA GLN A 106 -7.63 -17.40 9.12
C GLN A 106 -7.15 -18.74 8.57
N PRO A 107 -6.48 -18.77 7.39
CA PRO A 107 -5.87 -19.99 6.86
C PRO A 107 -4.83 -20.57 7.81
N GLU A 108 -4.72 -21.90 7.87
CA GLU A 108 -3.70 -22.58 8.67
C GLU A 108 -2.29 -22.43 8.08
N SER A 109 -2.19 -22.25 6.77
CA SER A 109 -0.91 -22.12 6.08
C SER A 109 -0.42 -20.68 6.16
N SER A 110 0.85 -20.49 6.57
CA SER A 110 1.50 -19.19 6.47
C SER A 110 1.66 -18.78 5.00
N GLY A 111 1.55 -17.49 4.71
CA GLY A 111 1.73 -16.98 3.35
C GLY A 111 1.00 -15.68 3.08
N ARG A 112 1.10 -15.23 1.82
CA ARG A 112 0.35 -14.08 1.33
C ARG A 112 -0.97 -14.55 0.73
N TYR A 113 -2.06 -13.92 1.17
CA TYR A 113 -3.40 -14.14 0.67
C TYR A 113 -3.95 -12.85 0.09
N THR A 114 -4.56 -12.94 -1.07
CA THR A 114 -5.26 -11.83 -1.72
C THR A 114 -6.63 -11.69 -1.11
N VAL A 115 -6.98 -10.48 -0.67
CA VAL A 115 -8.33 -10.14 -0.25
C VAL A 115 -8.97 -9.35 -1.37
N ARG A 116 -10.09 -9.81 -1.90
CA ARG A 116 -10.85 -9.10 -2.93
C ARG A 116 -12.18 -8.66 -2.37
N VAL A 117 -12.46 -7.37 -2.44
CA VAL A 117 -13.74 -6.79 -2.03
C VAL A 117 -14.52 -6.42 -3.28
N ARG A 118 -15.74 -6.95 -3.41
CA ARG A 118 -16.68 -6.61 -4.48
C ARG A 118 -17.77 -5.70 -3.95
N LEU A 119 -17.96 -4.59 -4.63
CA LEU A 119 -19.02 -3.62 -4.33
C LEU A 119 -20.28 -3.91 -5.16
N SER A 120 -21.43 -3.42 -4.72
CA SER A 120 -22.73 -3.62 -5.41
C SER A 120 -22.75 -3.03 -6.82
N ASN A 121 -21.95 -1.99 -7.07
CA ASN A 121 -21.75 -1.38 -8.39
C ASN A 121 -20.88 -2.22 -9.36
N GLY A 122 -20.39 -3.39 -8.92
CA GLY A 122 -19.55 -4.29 -9.71
C GLY A 122 -18.05 -3.98 -9.65
N GLN A 123 -17.64 -2.89 -9.00
CA GLN A 123 -16.23 -2.58 -8.75
C GLN A 123 -15.59 -3.64 -7.84
N THR A 124 -14.34 -3.97 -8.12
CA THR A 124 -13.53 -4.86 -7.27
C THR A 124 -12.27 -4.14 -6.82
N VAL A 125 -11.96 -4.27 -5.53
CA VAL A 125 -10.76 -3.70 -4.93
C VAL A 125 -9.99 -4.84 -4.27
N ASP A 126 -8.75 -5.02 -4.70
CA ASP A 126 -7.88 -6.07 -4.20
C ASP A 126 -6.87 -5.48 -3.19
N THR A 127 -6.66 -6.19 -2.08
CA THR A 127 -5.58 -5.96 -1.13
C THR A 127 -4.98 -7.31 -0.74
N TYR A 128 -4.11 -7.37 0.26
CA TYR A 128 -3.56 -8.64 0.74
C TYR A 128 -3.35 -8.65 2.24
N VAL A 129 -3.32 -9.86 2.80
CA VAL A 129 -2.93 -10.13 4.18
C VAL A 129 -1.79 -11.13 4.22
N ILE A 130 -0.93 -11.01 5.21
CA ILE A 130 0.17 -11.95 5.47
C ILE A 130 -0.19 -12.77 6.71
N VAL A 131 -0.39 -14.06 6.52
CA VAL A 131 -0.52 -15.05 7.60
C VAL A 131 0.88 -15.50 8.00
N ARG A 132 1.17 -15.46 9.30
CA ARG A 132 2.47 -15.84 9.89
C ARG A 132 2.33 -17.08 10.75
#